data_AF-A0A9P6F0G4-F1
#
_entry.id   AF-A0A9P6F0G4-F1
#
_cell.length_a   1.000
_cell.length_b   1.000
_cell.length_c   1.000
_cell.angle_alpha   90.00
_cell.angle_beta   90.00
_cell.angle_gamma   90.00
#
_symmetry.space_group_name_H-M   'P 1'
#
loop_
_entity.id
_entity.type
_entity.pdbx_description
1 polymer ?
#
loop_
_entity_poly.entity_id
_entity_poly.type
_entity_poly.pdbx_seq_one_letter_code
_entity_poly.pdbx_strand_id
1 'polypeptide(L)'
;MEHINTVCRNEGYPITVESSPQFGNHAVASRDIPQGEGLLRAIPYAAEVFDSYKKRMCQVCLLYHNRGSFTHRCQDCDQVYFCSLACKTVAMDPRMGCHLKVCRALRRLATWNSDRHAKSMIKLLVQVLMRHWRERQGIPTVYQSRRALEIREQQENKEKEEHELGMGTTDVDGVSTEAVTKLLGETTLTSTTTPNIPPTSHSPLPPSSLNAPGEQDEDKNQTQEPVENDFYDVLRLQSHFEDWDDEDQKDWNKQSQIVLTLLEMAGLTEMASEPGGPLHTLTSLDVKRLISALESNAFGMFDRSKKKAVCFGRAIYPIASFFNHSCECNSTAVQADGSAEEITGEAVLGLIEQEEINKKEAPQALSSLSTSGSESETGTSTPAGPGTGTATPAEEEEGSEMTTLTEEVDPYASRVGEFRMMTFFSICDIPKGSLLLTLHPLVIV
;
A
#
# COMPACT_ATOMS: atom_id res chain seq x y z
N MET A 1 -14.13 -9.83 -13.65
CA MET A 1 -14.94 -9.77 -12.41
C MET A 1 -14.93 -11.09 -11.65
N GLU A 2 -15.08 -12.24 -12.31
CA GLU A 2 -15.08 -13.56 -11.64
C GLU A 2 -13.86 -13.81 -10.73
N HIS A 3 -12.66 -13.42 -11.16
CA HIS A 3 -11.45 -13.49 -10.33
C HIS A 3 -11.62 -12.75 -8.99
N ILE A 4 -11.99 -11.47 -9.02
CA ILE A 4 -12.20 -10.65 -7.83
C ILE A 4 -13.29 -11.25 -6.92
N ASN A 5 -14.40 -11.70 -7.51
CA ASN A 5 -15.49 -12.33 -6.74
C ASN A 5 -15.06 -13.64 -6.09
N THR A 6 -14.17 -14.40 -6.74
CA THR A 6 -13.58 -15.61 -6.18
C THR A 6 -12.67 -15.27 -5.00
N VAL A 7 -11.83 -14.24 -5.13
CA VAL A 7 -10.98 -13.75 -4.02
C VAL A 7 -11.84 -13.29 -2.85
N CYS A 8 -12.84 -12.43 -3.06
CA CYS A 8 -13.74 -11.98 -2.00
C CYS A 8 -14.40 -13.13 -1.25
N ARG A 9 -14.92 -14.12 -2.00
CA ARG A 9 -15.61 -15.28 -1.42
C ARG A 9 -14.67 -16.16 -0.62
N ASN A 10 -13.47 -16.43 -1.14
CA ASN A 10 -12.49 -17.30 -0.50
C ASN A 10 -11.94 -16.68 0.80
N GLU A 11 -11.76 -15.37 0.81
CA GLU A 11 -11.32 -14.61 2.00
C GLU A 11 -12.48 -14.23 2.93
N GLY A 12 -13.71 -14.67 2.64
CA GLY A 12 -14.88 -14.47 3.50
C GLY A 12 -15.44 -13.05 3.52
N TYR A 13 -15.11 -12.21 2.55
CA TYR A 13 -15.64 -10.84 2.47
C TYR A 13 -17.12 -10.82 2.08
N PRO A 14 -17.96 -9.99 2.72
CA PRO A 14 -19.40 -9.92 2.46
C PRO A 14 -19.75 -9.12 1.19
N ILE A 15 -18.85 -9.11 0.19
CA ILE A 15 -18.97 -8.29 -1.01
C ILE A 15 -18.90 -9.14 -2.29
N THR A 16 -19.56 -8.67 -3.34
CA THR A 16 -19.42 -9.19 -4.70
C THR A 16 -19.40 -8.00 -5.65
N VAL A 17 -18.66 -8.10 -6.74
CA VAL A 17 -18.59 -7.06 -7.76
C VAL A 17 -19.41 -7.47 -8.97
N GLU A 18 -20.33 -6.59 -9.36
CA GLU A 18 -21.25 -6.74 -10.48
C GLU A 18 -21.01 -5.64 -11.52
N SER A 19 -21.61 -5.78 -12.70
CA SER A 19 -21.56 -4.77 -13.76
C SER A 19 -22.98 -4.40 -14.18
N SER A 20 -23.27 -3.11 -14.27
CA SER A 20 -24.55 -2.60 -14.79
C SER A 20 -24.33 -1.43 -15.75
N PRO A 21 -25.27 -1.15 -16.67
CA PRO A 21 -25.19 0.03 -17.54
C PRO A 21 -25.14 1.37 -16.78
N GLN A 22 -25.79 1.44 -15.61
CA GLN A 22 -25.92 2.68 -14.83
C GLN A 22 -24.68 2.97 -13.99
N PHE A 23 -24.05 1.93 -13.45
CA PHE A 23 -22.99 2.06 -12.45
C PHE A 23 -21.63 1.53 -12.91
N GLY A 24 -21.54 0.99 -14.13
CA GLY A 24 -20.36 0.25 -14.57
C GLY A 24 -20.09 -0.93 -13.63
N ASN A 25 -18.81 -1.20 -13.36
CA ASN A 25 -18.40 -2.19 -12.35
C ASN A 25 -18.59 -1.60 -10.94
N HIS A 26 -19.32 -2.30 -10.08
CA HIS A 26 -19.67 -1.80 -8.75
C HIS A 26 -19.80 -2.93 -7.73
N ALA A 27 -19.51 -2.63 -6.47
CA ALA A 27 -19.62 -3.57 -5.36
C ALA A 27 -21.04 -3.62 -4.79
N VAL A 28 -21.51 -4.82 -4.46
CA VAL A 28 -22.79 -5.11 -3.82
C VAL A 28 -22.59 -6.04 -2.62
N ALA A 29 -23.51 -5.97 -1.65
CA ALA A 29 -23.54 -6.86 -0.50
C ALA A 29 -23.88 -8.30 -0.90
N SER A 30 -23.03 -9.28 -0.57
CA SER A 30 -23.27 -10.69 -0.90
C SER A 30 -24.24 -11.39 0.06
N ARG A 31 -24.43 -10.79 1.24
CA ARG A 31 -25.38 -11.17 2.30
C ARG A 31 -25.85 -9.91 3.04
N ASP A 32 -26.75 -10.07 4.00
CA ASP A 32 -27.07 -8.99 4.93
C ASP A 32 -25.82 -8.69 5.79
N ILE A 33 -25.53 -7.40 5.96
CA ILE A 33 -24.33 -6.90 6.65
C ILE A 33 -24.78 -6.00 7.81
N PRO A 34 -24.59 -6.39 9.07
CA PRO A 34 -24.85 -5.53 10.21
C PRO A 34 -23.96 -4.27 10.19
N GLN A 35 -24.44 -3.20 10.82
CA GLN A 35 -23.65 -2.00 11.10
C GLN A 35 -22.34 -2.32 11.84
N GLY A 36 -21.24 -1.69 11.43
CA GLY A 36 -19.91 -1.86 12.02
C GLY A 36 -19.11 -3.04 11.45
N GLU A 37 -19.70 -3.91 10.64
CA GLU A 37 -18.96 -5.03 10.06
C GLU A 37 -17.90 -4.57 9.05
N GLY A 38 -16.73 -5.24 9.06
CA GLY A 38 -15.70 -5.07 8.05
C GLY A 38 -16.14 -5.62 6.69
N LEU A 39 -16.09 -4.78 5.66
CA LEU A 39 -16.51 -5.11 4.30
C LEU A 39 -15.36 -5.61 3.43
N LEU A 40 -14.19 -5.01 3.60
CA LEU A 40 -13.01 -5.25 2.76
C LEU A 40 -11.77 -4.76 3.50
N ARG A 41 -10.69 -5.55 3.49
CA ARG A 41 -9.33 -5.06 3.79
C ARG A 41 -8.49 -5.22 2.54
N ALA A 42 -7.75 -4.18 2.15
CA ALA A 42 -6.94 -4.19 0.93
C ALA A 42 -5.59 -3.50 1.16
N ILE A 43 -4.55 -4.09 0.60
CA ILE A 43 -3.20 -3.48 0.51
C ILE A 43 -3.13 -2.70 -0.80
N PRO A 44 -2.45 -1.53 -0.84
CA PRO A 44 -2.28 -0.81 -2.08
C PRO A 44 -1.47 -1.64 -3.09
N TYR A 45 -1.96 -1.70 -4.33
CA TYR A 45 -1.20 -2.27 -5.44
C TYR A 45 0.09 -1.46 -5.67
N ALA A 46 -0.07 -0.15 -5.71
CA ALA A 46 1.00 0.83 -5.82
C ALA A 46 0.65 2.08 -5.01
N ALA A 47 1.68 2.75 -4.51
CA ALA A 47 1.54 4.00 -3.77
C ALA A 47 2.68 4.96 -4.12
N GLU A 48 2.38 6.25 -4.13
CA GLU A 48 3.34 7.30 -4.39
C GLU A 48 3.12 8.47 -3.42
N VAL A 49 4.21 9.13 -3.04
CA VAL A 49 4.18 10.27 -2.13
C VAL A 49 4.52 11.56 -2.85
N PHE A 50 3.80 12.62 -2.47
CA PHE A 50 4.08 13.93 -3.03
C PHE A 50 5.47 14.41 -2.63
N ASP A 51 6.11 15.19 -3.51
CA ASP A 51 7.49 15.68 -3.31
C ASP A 51 7.71 16.42 -1.98
N SER A 52 6.69 17.13 -1.47
CA SER A 52 6.75 17.83 -0.18
C SER A 52 6.83 16.89 1.03
N TYR A 53 6.47 15.61 0.86
CA TYR A 53 6.39 14.61 1.92
C TYR A 53 7.31 13.41 1.69
N LYS A 54 8.06 13.34 0.58
CA LYS A 54 8.92 12.19 0.26
C LYS A 54 9.92 11.82 1.35
N LYS A 55 10.39 12.82 2.12
CA LYS A 55 11.31 12.61 3.25
C LYS A 55 10.64 11.94 4.46
N ARG A 56 9.31 11.85 4.49
CA ARG A 56 8.51 11.39 5.63
C ARG A 56 7.86 10.04 5.40
N MET A 57 8.01 9.43 4.23
CA MET A 57 7.44 8.11 3.97
C MET A 57 8.53 7.12 3.56
N CYS A 58 8.46 5.91 4.09
CA CYS A 58 9.29 4.82 3.62
C CYS A 58 8.75 4.31 2.28
N GLN A 59 9.61 4.23 1.27
CA GLN A 59 9.25 3.70 -0.06
C GLN A 59 8.89 2.21 -0.06
N VAL A 60 9.28 1.47 0.97
CA VAL A 60 9.15 0.00 1.04
C VAL A 60 7.92 -0.43 1.82
N CYS A 61 7.78 0.04 3.06
CA CYS A 61 6.66 -0.34 3.93
C CYS A 61 5.55 0.72 4.00
N LEU A 62 5.72 1.88 3.36
CA LEU A 62 4.78 3.00 3.40
C LEU A 62 4.56 3.61 4.80
N LEU A 63 5.41 3.27 5.77
CA LEU A 63 5.42 3.90 7.09
C LEU A 63 5.61 5.41 6.95
N TYR A 64 4.75 6.19 7.59
CA TYR A 64 4.76 7.64 7.55
C TYR A 64 5.21 8.23 8.88
N HIS A 65 6.20 9.13 8.84
CA HIS A 65 6.75 9.82 9.99
C HIS A 65 6.12 11.22 10.13
N ASN A 66 5.15 11.34 11.02
CA ASN A 66 4.38 12.58 11.22
C ASN A 66 5.21 13.77 11.76
N ARG A 67 6.23 13.51 12.58
CA ARG A 67 7.05 14.52 13.27
C ARG A 67 8.39 14.84 12.62
N GLY A 68 8.89 14.03 11.69
CA GLY A 68 10.28 14.10 11.26
C GLY A 68 10.49 13.73 9.80
N SER A 69 11.76 13.55 9.45
CA SER A 69 12.20 13.02 8.17
C SER A 69 13.08 11.80 8.39
N PHE A 70 12.91 10.79 7.55
CA PHE A 70 13.83 9.68 7.50
C PHE A 70 15.21 10.11 7.01
N THR A 71 16.24 9.54 7.61
CA THR A 71 17.66 9.84 7.30
C THR A 71 18.19 8.92 6.20
N HIS A 72 17.71 7.67 6.16
CA HIS A 72 18.08 6.71 5.13
C HIS A 72 17.40 7.08 3.81
N ARG A 73 18.21 7.39 2.80
CA ARG A 73 17.76 7.72 1.45
C ARG A 73 18.63 7.09 0.37
N CYS A 74 18.11 7.05 -0.85
CA CYS A 74 18.93 6.77 -2.02
C CYS A 74 19.77 8.01 -2.35
N GLN A 75 21.09 7.87 -2.36
CA GLN A 75 22.02 8.97 -2.62
C GLN A 75 22.06 9.37 -4.10
N ASP A 76 21.67 8.47 -5.01
CA ASP A 76 21.74 8.72 -6.45
C ASP A 76 20.59 9.57 -6.97
N CYS A 77 19.36 9.32 -6.51
CA CYS A 77 18.17 10.05 -6.97
C CYS A 77 17.64 11.09 -5.98
N ASP A 78 17.89 10.93 -4.67
CA ASP A 78 17.29 11.73 -3.59
C ASP A 78 15.74 11.82 -3.67
N GLN A 79 15.12 10.83 -4.29
CA GLN A 79 13.66 10.77 -4.46
C GLN A 79 12.98 9.78 -3.51
N VAL A 80 13.71 8.80 -2.98
CA VAL A 80 13.15 7.75 -2.11
C VAL A 80 13.87 7.73 -0.75
N TYR A 81 13.08 7.52 0.29
CA TYR A 81 13.49 7.51 1.69
C TYR A 81 13.02 6.21 2.35
N PHE A 82 13.70 5.80 3.42
CA PHE A 82 13.48 4.52 4.09
C PHE A 82 13.45 4.70 5.60
N CYS A 83 12.56 4.01 6.30
CA CYS A 83 12.49 4.10 7.75
C CYS A 83 13.70 3.48 8.44
N SER A 84 14.31 2.46 7.84
CA SER A 84 15.44 1.73 8.41
C SER A 84 16.45 1.30 7.34
N LEU A 85 17.64 0.89 7.78
CA LEU A 85 18.65 0.28 6.91
C LEU A 85 18.14 -1.04 6.29
N ALA A 86 17.29 -1.79 6.98
CA ALA A 86 16.66 -3.00 6.45
C ALA A 86 15.78 -2.68 5.23
N CYS A 87 14.87 -1.70 5.32
CA CYS A 87 14.07 -1.26 4.18
C CYS A 87 14.94 -0.73 3.03
N LYS A 88 15.99 0.05 3.34
CA LYS A 88 16.93 0.52 2.32
C LYS A 88 17.60 -0.66 1.60
N THR A 89 18.04 -1.67 2.35
CA THR A 89 18.69 -2.87 1.79
C THR A 89 17.72 -3.63 0.89
N VAL A 90 16.49 -3.88 1.34
CA VAL A 90 15.44 -4.53 0.53
C VAL A 90 15.18 -3.76 -0.76
N ALA A 91 15.07 -2.43 -0.71
CA ALA A 91 14.81 -1.62 -1.90
C ALA A 91 15.96 -1.64 -2.92
N MET A 92 17.19 -1.71 -2.43
CA MET A 92 18.42 -1.63 -3.22
C MET A 92 18.95 -3.01 -3.66
N ASP A 93 18.45 -4.11 -3.10
CA ASP A 93 18.87 -5.46 -3.47
C ASP A 93 18.52 -5.71 -4.96
N PRO A 94 19.47 -6.08 -5.83
CA PRO A 94 19.19 -6.36 -7.24
C PRO A 94 18.23 -7.53 -7.50
N ARG A 95 18.05 -8.43 -6.52
CA ARG A 95 17.22 -9.64 -6.60
C ARG A 95 15.81 -9.42 -6.09
N MET A 96 15.67 -8.68 -4.98
CA MET A 96 14.38 -8.47 -4.31
C MET A 96 13.84 -7.05 -4.49
N GLY A 97 14.75 -6.09 -4.58
CA GLY A 97 14.47 -4.68 -4.72
C GLY A 97 14.25 -4.28 -6.18
N CYS A 98 13.53 -3.19 -6.35
CA CYS A 98 13.19 -2.65 -7.65
C CYS A 98 13.66 -1.20 -7.81
N HIS A 99 14.23 -0.58 -6.77
CA HIS A 99 14.60 0.82 -6.83
C HIS A 99 15.70 1.08 -7.87
N LEU A 100 16.70 0.21 -7.99
CA LEU A 100 17.80 0.37 -8.95
C LEU A 100 17.30 0.56 -10.39
N LYS A 101 16.19 -0.11 -10.76
CA LYS A 101 15.58 0.04 -12.09
C LYS A 101 14.98 1.42 -12.32
N VAL A 102 14.26 1.93 -11.33
CA VAL A 102 13.53 3.19 -11.45
C VAL A 102 14.33 4.40 -10.98
N CYS A 103 15.48 4.20 -10.33
CA CYS A 103 16.29 5.25 -9.70
C CYS A 103 16.63 6.40 -10.67
N ARG A 104 17.14 6.05 -11.85
CA ARG A 104 17.51 7.05 -12.88
C ARG A 104 16.29 7.76 -13.46
N ALA A 105 15.19 7.04 -13.68
CA ALA A 105 13.93 7.61 -14.15
C ALA A 105 13.35 8.61 -13.12
N LEU A 106 13.31 8.23 -11.84
CA LEU A 106 12.86 9.10 -10.74
C LEU A 106 13.73 10.36 -10.62
N ARG A 107 15.07 10.23 -10.74
CA ARG A 107 15.96 11.39 -10.75
C ARG A 107 15.64 12.35 -11.90
N ARG A 108 15.45 11.82 -13.11
CA ARG A 108 15.12 12.63 -14.30
C ARG A 108 13.75 13.30 -14.15
N LEU A 109 12.76 12.57 -13.63
CA LEU A 109 11.42 13.07 -13.37
C LEU A 109 11.39 14.21 -12.33
N ALA A 110 12.24 14.14 -11.30
CA ALA A 110 12.34 15.20 -10.29
C ALA A 110 12.79 16.55 -10.89
N THR A 111 13.68 16.53 -11.88
CA THR A 111 14.19 17.73 -12.56
C THR A 111 13.30 18.21 -13.72
N TRP A 112 12.30 17.41 -14.11
CA TRP A 112 11.42 17.78 -15.22
C TRP A 112 10.50 18.93 -14.83
N ASN A 113 10.28 19.89 -15.72
CA ASN A 113 9.37 21.01 -15.47
C ASN A 113 7.96 20.67 -15.94
N SER A 114 7.11 20.24 -15.01
CA SER A 114 5.70 19.88 -15.18
C SER A 114 4.99 20.21 -13.86
N ASP A 115 3.67 20.34 -13.90
CA ASP A 115 2.89 20.59 -12.71
C ASP A 115 3.00 19.43 -11.70
N ARG A 116 2.65 19.72 -10.46
CA ARG A 116 2.80 18.76 -9.35
C ARG A 116 1.90 17.54 -9.53
N HIS A 117 0.72 17.72 -10.12
CA HIS A 117 -0.26 16.65 -10.27
C HIS A 117 0.22 15.63 -11.31
N ALA A 118 0.59 16.09 -12.51
CA ALA A 118 1.14 15.23 -13.57
C ALA A 118 2.38 14.46 -13.11
N LYS A 119 3.33 15.12 -12.43
CA LYS A 119 4.49 14.44 -11.83
C LYS A 119 4.08 13.32 -10.88
N SER A 120 3.12 13.59 -10.00
CA SER A 120 2.63 12.59 -9.05
C SER A 120 1.97 11.40 -9.76
N MET A 121 1.20 11.65 -10.83
CA MET A 121 0.56 10.60 -11.61
C MET A 121 1.57 9.74 -12.36
N ILE A 122 2.59 10.37 -12.97
CA ILE A 122 3.65 9.65 -13.67
C ILE A 122 4.48 8.81 -12.71
N LYS A 123 4.78 9.33 -11.50
CA LYS A 123 5.45 8.54 -10.47
C LYS A 123 4.59 7.33 -10.06
N LEU A 124 3.30 7.53 -9.83
CA LEU A 124 2.38 6.44 -9.50
C LEU A 124 2.33 5.39 -10.63
N LEU A 125 2.30 5.80 -11.90
CA LEU A 125 2.39 4.91 -13.05
C LEU A 125 3.70 4.11 -13.05
N VAL A 126 4.84 4.74 -12.74
CA VAL A 126 6.12 4.05 -12.60
C VAL A 126 6.05 2.98 -11.50
N GLN A 127 5.42 3.28 -10.36
CA GLN A 127 5.24 2.29 -9.27
C GLN A 127 4.34 1.11 -9.70
N VAL A 128 3.26 1.40 -10.43
CA VAL A 128 2.35 0.38 -10.98
C VAL A 128 3.09 -0.56 -11.95
N LEU A 129 3.80 0.00 -12.93
CA LEU A 129 4.53 -0.81 -13.92
C LEU A 129 5.73 -1.54 -13.32
N MET A 130 6.38 -0.95 -12.32
CA MET A 130 7.42 -1.62 -11.54
C MET A 130 6.86 -2.81 -10.75
N ARG A 131 5.65 -2.67 -10.18
CA ARG A 131 4.95 -3.76 -9.50
C ARG A 131 4.57 -4.88 -10.47
N HIS A 132 4.04 -4.54 -11.65
CA HIS A 132 3.77 -5.51 -12.71
C HIS A 132 5.03 -6.26 -13.15
N TRP A 133 6.15 -5.54 -13.33
CA TRP A 133 7.43 -6.15 -13.67
C TRP A 133 7.86 -7.18 -12.62
N ARG A 134 7.70 -6.89 -11.31
CA ARG A 134 8.02 -7.83 -10.22
C ARG A 134 7.15 -9.09 -10.27
N GLU A 135 5.84 -8.92 -10.48
CA GLU A 135 4.90 -10.04 -10.59
C GLU A 135 5.31 -11.00 -11.71
N ARG A 136 5.71 -10.45 -12.87
CA ARG A 136 6.24 -11.25 -13.99
C ARG A 136 7.54 -11.98 -13.67
N GLN A 137 8.36 -11.46 -12.77
CA GLN A 137 9.58 -12.13 -12.31
C GLN A 137 9.33 -13.13 -11.18
N GLY A 138 8.09 -13.24 -10.67
CA GLY A 138 7.79 -14.02 -9.46
C GLY A 138 8.47 -13.45 -8.21
N ILE A 139 8.81 -12.15 -8.20
CA ILE A 139 9.43 -11.51 -7.04
C ILE A 139 8.31 -11.19 -6.05
N PRO A 140 8.33 -11.79 -4.84
CA PRO A 140 7.27 -11.56 -3.87
C PRO A 140 7.26 -10.11 -3.42
N THR A 141 6.09 -9.64 -3.03
CA THR A 141 5.92 -8.29 -2.48
C THR A 141 6.60 -8.20 -1.12
N VAL A 142 6.79 -6.98 -0.62
CA VAL A 142 7.33 -6.79 0.75
C VAL A 142 6.35 -7.40 1.76
N TYR A 143 5.04 -7.25 1.52
CA TYR A 143 3.99 -7.85 2.35
C TYR A 143 4.07 -9.37 2.35
N GLN A 144 4.09 -9.99 1.17
CA GLN A 144 4.23 -11.44 1.02
C GLN A 144 5.50 -11.97 1.68
N SER A 145 6.62 -11.26 1.49
CA SER A 145 7.91 -11.65 2.09
C SER A 145 7.83 -11.62 3.62
N ARG A 146 7.19 -10.59 4.19
CA ARG A 146 7.01 -10.46 5.64
C ARG A 146 6.07 -11.54 6.18
N ARG A 147 4.90 -11.72 5.58
CA ARG A 147 3.92 -12.73 5.97
C ARG A 147 4.53 -14.14 5.94
N ALA A 148 5.35 -14.43 4.93
CA ALA A 148 6.08 -15.71 4.84
C ALA A 148 7.11 -15.89 5.97
N LEU A 149 7.72 -14.81 6.49
CA LEU A 149 8.60 -14.87 7.66
C LEU A 149 7.80 -15.08 8.95
N GLU A 150 6.71 -14.34 9.13
CA GLU A 150 5.83 -14.46 10.31
C GLU A 150 5.26 -15.87 10.46
N ILE A 151 4.83 -16.49 9.35
CA ILE A 151 4.35 -17.88 9.35
C ILE A 151 5.46 -18.85 9.78
N ARG A 152 6.71 -18.64 9.33
CA ARG A 152 7.84 -19.50 9.74
C ARG A 152 8.15 -19.33 11.21
N GLU A 153 8.19 -18.10 11.72
CA GLU A 153 8.43 -17.83 13.14
C GLU A 153 7.35 -18.47 14.01
N GLN A 154 6.07 -18.40 13.60
CA GLN A 154 4.98 -19.07 14.30
C GLN A 154 5.11 -20.59 14.30
N GLN A 155 5.50 -21.19 13.17
CA GLN A 155 5.76 -22.64 13.07
C GLN A 155 6.91 -23.06 13.97
N GLU A 156 8.03 -22.34 13.95
CA GLU A 156 9.18 -22.61 14.81
C GLU A 156 8.84 -22.48 16.30
N ASN A 157 8.00 -21.51 16.67
CA ASN A 157 7.55 -21.34 18.05
C ASN A 157 6.61 -22.48 18.48
N LYS A 158 5.68 -22.88 17.60
CA LYS A 158 4.80 -24.03 17.86
C LYS A 158 5.58 -25.33 18.01
N GLU A 159 6.58 -25.57 17.16
CA GLU A 159 7.46 -26.75 17.27
C GLU A 159 8.26 -26.76 18.59
N LYS A 160 8.71 -25.58 19.06
CA LYS A 160 9.35 -25.45 20.38
C LYS A 160 8.40 -25.75 21.53
N GLU A 161 7.18 -25.22 21.49
CA GLU A 161 6.14 -25.48 22.51
C GLU A 161 5.76 -26.97 22.56
N GLU A 162 5.58 -27.62 21.40
CA GLU A 162 5.30 -29.05 21.31
C GLU A 162 6.47 -29.90 21.83
N HIS A 163 7.71 -29.50 21.55
CA HIS A 163 8.91 -30.16 22.07
C HIS A 163 9.05 -30.02 23.59
N GLU A 164 8.75 -28.85 24.16
CA GLU A 164 8.76 -28.62 25.61
C GLU A 164 7.68 -29.41 26.35
N LEU A 165 6.48 -29.54 25.77
CA LEU A 165 5.39 -30.37 26.31
C LEU A 165 5.68 -31.87 26.19
N GLY A 166 6.34 -32.30 25.11
CA GLY A 166 6.68 -33.70 24.86
C GLY A 166 7.73 -34.28 25.81
N MET A 167 8.62 -33.45 26.37
CA MET A 167 9.66 -33.91 27.30
C MET A 167 9.17 -34.19 28.74
N GLY A 168 7.92 -33.84 29.08
CA GLY A 168 7.43 -33.85 30.46
C GLY A 168 6.83 -35.16 31.00
N THR A 169 6.86 -36.29 30.28
CA THR A 169 6.06 -37.48 30.69
C THR A 169 6.77 -38.84 30.70
N THR A 170 8.11 -38.89 30.66
CA THR A 170 8.83 -40.18 30.82
C THR A 170 9.30 -40.43 32.26
N ASP A 171 8.39 -40.37 33.22
CA ASP A 171 8.55 -41.12 34.48
C ASP A 171 8.19 -42.59 34.21
N VAL A 172 9.15 -43.33 33.65
CA VAL A 172 9.12 -44.80 33.64
C VAL A 172 9.81 -45.28 34.90
N ASP A 173 9.01 -45.71 35.86
CA ASP A 173 9.44 -46.57 36.96
C ASP A 173 10.22 -47.78 36.41
N GLY A 174 11.49 -47.86 36.80
CA GLY A 174 12.21 -49.11 37.04
C GLY A 174 12.41 -50.08 35.86
N VAL A 175 13.42 -49.83 35.01
CA VAL A 175 14.11 -50.93 34.30
C VAL A 175 15.62 -50.76 34.39
N SER A 176 16.26 -51.80 34.91
CA SER A 176 17.68 -51.97 35.21
C SER A 176 18.64 -51.66 34.06
N THR A 177 19.61 -50.79 34.33
CA THR A 177 20.68 -50.31 33.44
C THR A 177 21.86 -51.27 33.33
N GLU A 178 21.77 -52.32 32.49
CA GLU A 178 22.94 -53.21 32.29
C GLU A 178 23.23 -53.73 30.87
N ALA A 179 22.55 -53.28 29.80
CA ALA A 179 22.71 -53.96 28.49
C ALA A 179 22.95 -53.09 27.22
N VAL A 180 23.12 -51.76 27.29
CA VAL A 180 23.12 -50.91 26.07
C VAL A 180 24.48 -50.27 25.73
N THR A 181 25.60 -50.87 26.15
CA THR A 181 26.95 -50.33 25.85
C THR A 181 27.69 -51.05 24.72
N LYS A 182 27.01 -51.74 23.78
CA LYS A 182 27.71 -52.62 22.82
C LYS A 182 27.36 -52.50 21.33
N LEU A 183 26.71 -51.42 20.89
CA LEU A 183 26.24 -51.31 19.49
C LEU A 183 26.44 -49.93 18.85
N LEU A 184 27.58 -49.28 19.10
CA LEU A 184 28.03 -48.14 18.28
C LEU A 184 29.42 -48.43 17.74
N GLY A 185 29.44 -49.13 16.61
CA GLY A 185 30.59 -49.30 15.75
C GLY A 185 30.67 -48.15 14.73
N GLU A 186 31.83 -47.49 14.75
CA GLU A 186 32.52 -46.76 13.69
C GLU A 186 31.76 -46.46 12.38
N THR A 187 31.51 -45.16 12.12
CA THR A 187 31.28 -44.67 10.76
C THR A 187 32.16 -43.46 10.47
N THR A 188 33.01 -43.64 9.47
CA THR A 188 34.04 -42.73 8.96
C THR A 188 33.45 -41.50 8.26
N LEU A 189 33.99 -40.32 8.57
CA LEU A 189 33.69 -39.05 7.90
C LEU A 189 34.42 -38.97 6.56
N THR A 190 33.67 -38.87 5.45
CA THR A 190 34.18 -38.35 4.17
C THR A 190 33.50 -37.03 3.84
N SER A 191 34.32 -35.99 3.83
CA SER A 191 34.09 -34.71 3.14
C SER A 191 33.84 -34.94 1.64
N THR A 192 32.93 -34.18 1.04
CA THR A 192 33.15 -33.31 -0.14
C THR A 192 31.82 -33.13 -0.92
N THR A 193 31.64 -31.92 -1.46
CA THR A 193 30.82 -31.50 -2.61
C THR A 193 29.50 -30.79 -2.32
N THR A 194 29.53 -29.48 -2.46
CA THR A 194 28.40 -28.56 -2.61
C THR A 194 27.65 -28.86 -3.92
N PRO A 195 26.34 -29.12 -3.92
CA PRO A 195 25.57 -29.25 -5.14
C PRO A 195 25.08 -27.88 -5.63
N ASN A 196 25.30 -27.65 -6.91
CA ASN A 196 24.75 -26.54 -7.68
C ASN A 196 23.24 -26.77 -7.83
N ILE A 197 22.42 -25.99 -7.11
CA ILE A 197 20.95 -26.09 -7.15
C ILE A 197 20.44 -25.23 -8.32
N PRO A 198 19.77 -25.80 -9.34
CA PRO A 198 19.11 -25.03 -10.38
C PRO A 198 17.92 -24.25 -9.79
N PRO A 199 17.54 -23.10 -10.36
CA PRO A 199 16.46 -22.28 -9.84
C PRO A 199 15.16 -23.09 -9.78
N THR A 200 14.69 -23.32 -8.57
CA THR A 200 13.43 -24.01 -8.30
C THR A 200 12.30 -23.14 -8.83
N SER A 201 11.57 -23.67 -9.81
CA SER A 201 10.22 -23.21 -10.16
C SER A 201 9.40 -23.13 -8.87
N HIS A 202 9.13 -21.92 -8.37
CA HIS A 202 8.16 -21.73 -7.30
C HIS A 202 6.78 -22.16 -7.79
N SER A 203 6.38 -23.38 -7.47
CA SER A 203 4.97 -23.77 -7.50
C SER A 203 4.19 -22.86 -6.53
N PRO A 204 2.97 -22.43 -6.88
CA PRO A 204 2.10 -21.74 -5.94
C PRO A 204 1.94 -22.60 -4.68
N LEU A 205 1.97 -21.95 -3.50
CA LEU A 205 1.68 -22.59 -2.22
C LEU A 205 0.38 -23.41 -2.36
N PRO A 206 0.33 -24.64 -1.83
CA PRO A 206 -0.89 -25.42 -1.88
C PRO A 206 -2.02 -24.64 -1.18
N PRO A 207 -3.23 -24.58 -1.75
CA PRO A 207 -4.37 -24.00 -1.06
C PRO A 207 -4.59 -24.78 0.25
N SER A 208 -4.72 -24.05 1.36
CA SER A 208 -5.10 -24.60 2.67
C SER A 208 -6.27 -25.57 2.49
N SER A 209 -6.13 -26.77 3.07
CA SER A 209 -7.06 -27.88 2.90
C SER A 209 -8.51 -27.48 3.16
N LEU A 210 -9.37 -27.66 2.16
CA LEU A 210 -10.83 -27.56 2.27
C LEU A 210 -11.34 -28.65 3.22
N ASN A 211 -11.47 -28.31 4.51
CA ASN A 211 -12.16 -29.15 5.48
C ASN A 211 -13.67 -29.15 5.19
N ALA A 212 -14.31 -30.30 5.38
CA ALA A 212 -15.75 -30.49 5.22
C ALA A 212 -16.56 -29.60 6.18
N PRO A 213 -17.80 -29.20 5.84
CA PRO A 213 -18.62 -28.31 6.65
C PRO A 213 -19.19 -29.06 7.86
N GLY A 214 -18.35 -29.27 8.88
CA GLY A 214 -18.83 -29.53 10.24
C GLY A 214 -19.19 -28.20 10.89
N GLU A 215 -20.26 -28.17 11.68
CA GLU A 215 -20.68 -27.03 12.51
C GLU A 215 -19.56 -26.67 13.50
N GLN A 216 -18.58 -25.89 13.05
CA GLN A 216 -17.59 -25.25 13.89
C GLN A 216 -18.13 -23.87 14.23
N ASP A 217 -18.61 -23.70 15.47
CA ASP A 217 -18.83 -22.41 16.13
C ASP A 217 -17.46 -21.73 16.45
N GLU A 218 -16.43 -22.00 15.64
CA GLU A 218 -15.05 -21.62 15.87
C GLU A 218 -14.81 -20.20 15.37
N ASP A 219 -14.55 -19.35 16.36
CA ASP A 219 -13.80 -18.11 16.30
C ASP A 219 -14.28 -17.04 15.31
N LYS A 220 -15.39 -16.39 15.68
CA LYS A 220 -15.86 -15.11 15.09
C LYS A 220 -14.81 -13.99 15.13
N ASN A 221 -13.64 -14.20 15.75
CA ASN A 221 -12.54 -13.24 15.84
C ASN A 221 -11.39 -13.50 14.85
N GLN A 222 -11.53 -14.40 13.87
CA GLN A 222 -10.47 -14.55 12.87
C GLN A 222 -10.38 -13.29 11.99
N THR A 223 -9.34 -12.50 12.23
CA THR A 223 -8.99 -11.30 11.47
C THR A 223 -8.86 -11.65 9.98
N GLN A 224 -9.74 -11.09 9.14
CA GLN A 224 -9.74 -11.35 7.69
C GLN A 224 -8.44 -10.89 7.03
N GLU A 225 -7.83 -11.71 6.19
CA GLU A 225 -6.58 -11.38 5.52
C GLU A 225 -6.79 -10.33 4.41
N PRO A 226 -5.96 -9.27 4.33
CA PRO A 226 -6.15 -8.23 3.33
C PRO A 226 -5.98 -8.78 1.92
N VAL A 227 -6.85 -8.32 1.02
CA VAL A 227 -6.80 -8.66 -0.39
C VAL A 227 -5.54 -8.10 -1.04
N GLU A 228 -4.77 -9.01 -1.65
CA GLU A 228 -3.70 -8.67 -2.56
C GLU A 228 -4.25 -8.57 -3.99
N ASN A 229 -3.95 -7.45 -4.66
CA ASN A 229 -4.37 -7.22 -6.04
C ASN A 229 -3.22 -7.56 -7.00
N ASP A 230 -3.56 -7.93 -8.22
CA ASP A 230 -2.60 -8.12 -9.31
C ASP A 230 -2.67 -6.98 -10.35
N PHE A 231 -1.75 -6.98 -11.32
CA PHE A 231 -1.74 -5.97 -12.37
C PHE A 231 -3.01 -5.96 -13.22
N TYR A 232 -3.66 -7.12 -13.40
CA TYR A 232 -4.85 -7.24 -14.22
C TYR A 232 -6.07 -6.62 -13.53
N ASP A 233 -6.08 -6.56 -12.20
CA ASP A 233 -7.05 -5.75 -11.48
C ASP A 233 -6.88 -4.26 -11.77
N VAL A 234 -5.65 -3.77 -11.93
CA VAL A 234 -5.39 -2.38 -12.36
C VAL A 234 -5.92 -2.12 -13.77
N LEU A 235 -5.77 -3.08 -14.69
CA LEU A 235 -6.29 -2.95 -16.06
C LEU A 235 -7.82 -2.96 -16.15
N ARG A 236 -8.51 -3.40 -15.09
CA ARG A 236 -9.98 -3.39 -14.99
C ARG A 236 -10.54 -2.09 -14.42
N LEU A 237 -9.67 -1.18 -13.96
CA LEU A 237 -10.09 0.11 -13.44
C LEU A 237 -10.75 0.97 -14.52
N GLN A 238 -11.75 1.74 -14.12
CA GLN A 238 -12.46 2.63 -15.03
C GLN A 238 -11.51 3.72 -15.53
N SER A 239 -11.41 3.89 -16.85
CA SER A 239 -10.75 5.02 -17.47
C SER A 239 -11.81 5.95 -18.05
N HIS A 240 -11.60 7.25 -17.90
CA HIS A 240 -12.38 8.32 -18.53
C HIS A 240 -11.59 8.97 -19.67
N PHE A 241 -10.68 8.23 -20.30
CA PHE A 241 -9.80 8.76 -21.34
C PHE A 241 -10.60 9.24 -22.55
N GLU A 242 -11.65 8.49 -22.93
CA GLU A 242 -12.56 8.87 -24.01
C GLU A 242 -13.37 10.15 -23.70
N ASP A 243 -13.46 10.55 -22.43
CA ASP A 243 -14.18 11.74 -21.96
C ASP A 243 -13.26 12.97 -21.79
N TRP A 244 -11.95 12.84 -22.02
CA TRP A 244 -11.00 13.95 -21.92
C TRP A 244 -11.29 15.02 -22.97
N ASP A 245 -11.25 16.29 -22.54
CA ASP A 245 -11.38 17.42 -23.44
C ASP A 245 -10.12 17.60 -24.32
N ASP A 246 -10.20 18.51 -25.30
CA ASP A 246 -9.10 18.76 -26.23
C ASP A 246 -7.84 19.30 -25.53
N GLU A 247 -7.98 19.99 -24.39
CA GLU A 247 -6.87 20.55 -23.63
C GLU A 247 -6.11 19.43 -22.91
N ASP A 248 -6.81 18.56 -22.19
CA ASP A 248 -6.26 17.39 -21.52
C ASP A 248 -5.58 16.44 -22.52
N GLN A 249 -6.24 16.17 -23.65
CA GLN A 249 -5.66 15.34 -24.71
C GLN A 249 -4.36 15.94 -25.25
N LYS A 250 -4.34 17.25 -25.50
CA LYS A 250 -3.15 17.96 -26.00
C LYS A 250 -2.01 17.95 -24.99
N ASP A 251 -2.31 18.17 -23.72
CA ASP A 251 -1.31 18.14 -22.65
C ASP A 251 -0.71 16.76 -22.49
N TRP A 252 -1.54 15.72 -22.41
CA TRP A 252 -1.05 14.34 -22.30
C TRP A 252 -0.39 13.81 -23.59
N ASN A 253 -0.76 14.30 -24.77
CA ASN A 253 -0.02 14.04 -26.00
C ASN A 253 1.45 14.46 -25.86
N LYS A 254 1.70 15.66 -25.35
CA LYS A 254 3.06 16.18 -25.11
C LYS A 254 3.80 15.42 -24.01
N GLN A 255 3.11 15.11 -22.91
CA GLN A 255 3.73 14.44 -21.76
C GLN A 255 4.04 12.97 -22.03
N SER A 256 3.18 12.25 -22.76
CA SER A 256 3.30 10.80 -22.98
C SER A 256 4.64 10.37 -23.60
N GLN A 257 5.24 11.16 -24.47
CA GLN A 257 6.55 10.85 -25.06
C GLN A 257 7.68 10.90 -24.03
N ILE A 258 7.62 11.86 -23.11
CA ILE A 258 8.57 11.97 -22.00
C ILE A 258 8.37 10.79 -21.04
N VAL A 259 7.12 10.42 -20.76
CA VAL A 259 6.79 9.25 -19.95
C VAL A 259 7.35 7.98 -20.57
N LEU A 260 7.13 7.73 -21.87
CA LEU A 260 7.69 6.57 -22.56
C LEU A 260 9.22 6.53 -22.48
N THR A 261 9.89 7.68 -22.62
CA THR A 261 11.35 7.77 -22.43
C THR A 261 11.77 7.39 -21.01
N LEU A 262 11.02 7.83 -19.99
CA LEU A 262 11.29 7.48 -18.59
C LEU A 262 11.09 5.97 -18.33
N LEU A 263 10.05 5.39 -18.92
CA LEU A 263 9.75 3.96 -18.82
C LEU A 263 10.81 3.12 -19.54
N GLU A 264 11.28 3.54 -20.71
CA GLU A 264 12.40 2.92 -21.43
C GLU A 264 13.67 2.92 -20.59
N MET A 265 14.01 4.06 -19.98
CA MET A 265 15.15 4.16 -19.06
C MET A 265 15.06 3.20 -17.87
N ALA A 266 13.86 2.84 -17.44
CA ALA A 266 13.61 1.92 -16.33
C ALA A 266 13.44 0.46 -16.78
N GLY A 267 13.39 0.19 -18.09
CA GLY A 267 13.04 -1.12 -18.63
C GLY A 267 11.61 -1.55 -18.32
N LEU A 268 10.67 -0.60 -18.26
CA LEU A 268 9.26 -0.77 -17.92
C LEU A 268 8.34 -0.50 -19.13
N THR A 269 8.77 -0.90 -20.32
CA THR A 269 8.08 -0.61 -21.60
C THR A 269 7.17 -1.74 -22.07
N GLU A 270 7.01 -2.82 -21.31
CA GLU A 270 6.23 -3.98 -21.72
C GLU A 270 5.11 -4.27 -20.73
N MET A 271 3.94 -4.62 -21.26
CA MET A 271 2.83 -5.14 -20.47
C MET A 271 2.11 -6.28 -21.21
N ALA A 272 1.35 -7.08 -20.45
CA ALA A 272 0.40 -8.06 -20.98
C ALA A 272 -1.03 -7.59 -20.68
N SER A 273 -1.95 -7.77 -21.63
CA SER A 273 -3.36 -7.41 -21.46
C SER A 273 -4.15 -8.42 -20.63
N GLU A 274 -3.65 -9.66 -20.53
CA GLU A 274 -4.28 -10.76 -19.80
C GLU A 274 -3.23 -11.67 -19.13
N PRO A 275 -3.61 -12.41 -18.06
CA PRO A 275 -2.74 -13.36 -17.39
C PRO A 275 -2.15 -14.39 -18.36
N GLY A 276 -0.82 -14.44 -18.45
CA GLY A 276 -0.11 -15.35 -19.36
C GLY A 276 -0.16 -14.97 -20.85
N GLY A 277 -0.78 -13.83 -21.19
CA GLY A 277 -0.84 -13.33 -22.56
C GLY A 277 0.51 -12.83 -23.09
N PRO A 278 0.64 -12.61 -24.42
CA PRO A 278 1.85 -12.09 -25.02
C PRO A 278 2.12 -10.67 -24.55
N LEU A 279 3.41 -10.36 -24.40
CA LEU A 279 3.87 -9.03 -24.06
C LEU A 279 3.86 -8.14 -25.29
N HIS A 280 3.40 -6.90 -25.11
CA HIS A 280 3.52 -5.87 -26.12
C HIS A 280 4.22 -4.65 -25.53
N THR A 281 4.84 -3.87 -26.42
CA THR A 281 5.45 -2.59 -26.06
C THR A 281 4.37 -1.55 -25.81
N LEU A 282 4.46 -0.83 -24.70
CA LEU A 282 3.59 0.28 -24.34
C LEU A 282 3.60 1.36 -25.41
N THR A 283 2.41 1.71 -25.87
CA THR A 283 2.19 2.83 -26.78
C THR A 283 1.85 4.11 -26.01
N SER A 284 1.85 5.25 -26.73
CA SER A 284 1.34 6.52 -26.17
C SER A 284 -0.13 6.42 -25.75
N LEU A 285 -0.93 5.59 -26.43
CA LEU A 285 -2.33 5.38 -26.08
C LEU A 285 -2.47 4.59 -24.77
N ASP A 286 -1.65 3.54 -24.59
CA ASP A 286 -1.67 2.73 -23.35
C ASP A 286 -1.29 3.58 -22.14
N VAL A 287 -0.26 4.44 -22.28
CA VAL A 287 0.14 5.38 -21.23
C VAL A 287 -1.01 6.30 -20.84
N LYS A 288 -1.73 6.89 -21.79
CA LYS A 288 -2.85 7.80 -21.48
C LYS A 288 -4.02 7.09 -20.82
N ARG A 289 -4.37 5.90 -21.30
CA ARG A 289 -5.42 5.08 -20.68
C ARG A 289 -5.08 4.69 -19.25
N LEU A 290 -3.83 4.27 -19.01
CA LEU A 290 -3.35 3.97 -17.66
C LEU A 290 -3.38 5.22 -16.78
N ILE A 291 -2.87 6.36 -17.25
CA ILE A 291 -2.92 7.61 -16.49
C ILE A 291 -4.35 7.99 -16.14
N SER A 292 -5.25 7.99 -17.11
CA SER A 292 -6.67 8.26 -16.89
C SER A 292 -7.28 7.32 -15.85
N ALA A 293 -7.02 6.01 -15.96
CA ALA A 293 -7.47 5.04 -14.96
C ALA A 293 -6.89 5.35 -13.57
N LEU A 294 -5.61 5.73 -13.47
CA LEU A 294 -5.01 6.09 -12.18
C LEU A 294 -5.61 7.37 -11.62
N GLU A 295 -5.89 8.39 -12.45
CA GLU A 295 -6.48 9.66 -12.00
C GLU A 295 -7.89 9.45 -11.44
N SER A 296 -8.68 8.59 -12.08
CA SER A 296 -10.06 8.32 -11.69
C SER A 296 -10.20 7.37 -10.50
N ASN A 297 -9.16 6.60 -10.17
CA ASN A 297 -9.25 5.52 -9.17
C ASN A 297 -8.25 5.65 -8.01
N ALA A 298 -7.37 6.65 -8.02
CA ALA A 298 -6.39 6.84 -6.95
C ALA A 298 -7.03 7.38 -5.66
N PHE A 299 -6.70 6.74 -4.55
CA PHE A 299 -7.09 7.14 -3.21
C PHE A 299 -6.02 8.03 -2.59
N GLY A 300 -6.41 9.17 -2.02
CA GLY A 300 -5.50 9.99 -1.23
C GLY A 300 -5.01 9.26 0.02
N MET A 301 -3.76 9.49 0.41
CA MET A 301 -3.17 8.97 1.65
C MET A 301 -3.10 10.10 2.68
N PHE A 302 -3.71 9.91 3.86
CA PHE A 302 -3.90 10.99 4.83
C PHE A 302 -3.18 10.74 6.17
N ASP A 303 -2.55 11.78 6.68
CA ASP A 303 -2.07 11.88 8.06
C ASP A 303 -3.16 12.51 8.93
N ARG A 304 -3.74 11.71 9.82
CA ARG A 304 -4.80 12.12 10.76
C ARG A 304 -4.28 12.51 12.14
N SER A 305 -2.96 12.51 12.36
CA SER A 305 -2.38 12.87 13.67
C SER A 305 -2.50 14.37 14.00
N LYS A 306 -2.96 15.18 13.04
CA LYS A 306 -3.22 16.62 13.19
C LYS A 306 -4.71 16.90 13.17
N LYS A 307 -5.12 18.02 13.77
CA LYS A 307 -6.52 18.50 13.76
C LYS A 307 -7.13 18.56 12.35
N LYS A 308 -6.32 18.88 11.35
CA LYS A 308 -6.70 18.85 9.93
C LYS A 308 -5.95 17.73 9.25
N ALA A 309 -6.69 16.81 8.63
CA ALA A 309 -6.10 15.71 7.86
C ALA A 309 -5.23 16.26 6.72
N VAL A 310 -4.03 15.71 6.57
CA VAL A 310 -3.07 16.14 5.53
C VAL A 310 -2.89 15.04 4.51
N CYS A 311 -3.30 15.31 3.26
CA CYS A 311 -3.02 14.42 2.14
C CYS A 311 -1.54 14.50 1.76
N PHE A 312 -0.81 13.40 1.91
CA PHE A 312 0.63 13.34 1.67
C PHE A 312 1.02 12.48 0.46
N GLY A 313 0.09 11.72 -0.10
CA GLY A 313 0.33 10.85 -1.24
C GLY A 313 -0.95 10.31 -1.85
N ARG A 314 -0.79 9.36 -2.77
CA ARG A 314 -1.88 8.64 -3.45
C ARG A 314 -1.54 7.17 -3.59
N ALA A 315 -2.55 6.32 -3.57
CA ALA A 315 -2.39 4.89 -3.74
C ALA A 315 -3.55 4.27 -4.53
N ILE A 316 -3.27 3.16 -5.20
CA ILE A 316 -4.24 2.40 -6.01
C ILE A 316 -4.63 1.15 -5.25
N TYR A 317 -5.94 0.98 -5.05
CA TYR A 317 -6.55 -0.18 -4.42
C TYR A 317 -7.60 -0.74 -5.39
N PRO A 318 -7.20 -1.59 -6.36
CA PRO A 318 -8.06 -1.94 -7.48
C PRO A 318 -9.44 -2.44 -7.07
N ILE A 319 -9.50 -3.36 -6.11
CA ILE A 319 -10.76 -3.87 -5.57
C ILE A 319 -11.61 -2.83 -4.82
N ALA A 320 -10.97 -1.88 -4.14
CA ALA A 320 -11.68 -0.81 -3.42
C ALA A 320 -12.29 0.22 -4.39
N SER A 321 -11.75 0.34 -5.60
CA SER A 321 -12.28 1.25 -6.63
C SER A 321 -13.67 0.88 -7.15
N PHE A 322 -14.19 -0.31 -6.81
CA PHE A 322 -15.57 -0.70 -7.15
C PHE A 322 -16.61 -0.19 -6.14
N PHE A 323 -16.21 0.43 -5.03
CA PHE A 323 -17.13 1.11 -4.12
C PHE A 323 -17.54 2.44 -4.73
N ASN A 324 -18.81 2.55 -5.12
CA ASN A 324 -19.30 3.76 -5.78
C ASN A 324 -19.46 4.93 -4.80
N HIS A 325 -19.33 6.14 -5.34
CA HIS A 325 -19.56 7.34 -4.57
C HIS A 325 -21.05 7.61 -4.35
N SER A 326 -21.43 7.97 -3.12
CA SER A 326 -22.74 8.55 -2.80
C SER A 326 -22.60 9.57 -1.68
N CYS A 327 -23.40 10.64 -1.71
CA CYS A 327 -23.57 11.54 -0.56
C CYS A 327 -24.31 10.87 0.61
N GLU A 328 -25.13 9.87 0.29
CA GLU A 328 -25.84 8.99 1.24
C GLU A 328 -25.13 7.64 1.23
N CYS A 329 -23.91 7.61 1.76
CA CYS A 329 -23.11 6.40 1.83
C CYS A 329 -23.63 5.44 2.90
N ASN A 330 -23.46 4.14 2.67
CA ASN A 330 -23.73 3.09 3.66
C ASN A 330 -22.46 2.41 4.15
N SER A 331 -21.30 2.86 3.66
CA SER A 331 -19.98 2.40 4.09
C SER A 331 -18.99 3.55 4.21
N THR A 332 -17.90 3.31 4.94
CA THR A 332 -16.78 4.24 5.10
C THR A 332 -15.45 3.53 4.92
N ALA A 333 -14.44 4.24 4.43
CA ALA A 333 -13.08 3.75 4.26
C ALA A 333 -12.14 4.38 5.30
N VAL A 334 -11.37 3.53 5.98
CA VAL A 334 -10.35 3.92 6.94
C VAL A 334 -8.99 3.43 6.47
N GLN A 335 -7.98 4.29 6.51
CA GLN A 335 -6.60 3.93 6.22
C GLN A 335 -5.86 3.75 7.54
N ALA A 336 -5.40 2.53 7.80
CA ALA A 336 -4.52 2.29 8.94
C ALA A 336 -3.24 3.12 8.79
N ASP A 337 -2.79 3.72 9.88
CA ASP A 337 -1.56 4.53 9.90
C ASP A 337 -0.28 3.68 9.94
N GLY A 338 -0.45 2.36 9.93
CA GLY A 338 0.56 1.35 10.12
C GLY A 338 0.51 0.74 11.51
N SER A 339 -0.07 1.40 12.52
CA SER A 339 -0.13 0.82 13.88
C SER A 339 -0.72 -0.60 13.86
N ALA A 340 -0.14 -1.48 14.66
CA ALA A 340 -0.59 -2.86 14.82
C ALA A 340 -1.99 -2.97 15.48
N GLU A 341 -2.54 -1.86 15.99
CA GLU A 341 -3.88 -1.83 16.56
C GLU A 341 -4.91 -2.00 15.44
N GLU A 342 -5.60 -3.14 15.49
CA GLU A 342 -6.72 -3.41 14.60
C GLU A 342 -7.84 -2.40 14.87
N ILE A 343 -8.23 -1.68 13.81
CA ILE A 343 -9.34 -0.73 13.88
C ILE A 343 -10.63 -1.56 13.82
N THR A 344 -11.43 -1.53 14.89
CA THR A 344 -12.74 -2.21 14.92
C THR A 344 -13.85 -1.33 14.34
N GLY A 345 -14.96 -1.96 13.95
CA GLY A 345 -16.16 -1.25 13.49
C GLY A 345 -16.67 -0.25 14.51
N GLU A 346 -16.72 -0.63 15.78
CA GLU A 346 -17.19 0.23 16.87
C GLU A 346 -16.30 1.47 17.02
N ALA A 347 -14.98 1.31 16.90
CA ALA A 347 -14.05 2.43 16.94
C ALA A 347 -14.30 3.40 15.77
N VAL A 348 -14.58 2.88 14.57
CA VAL A 348 -14.91 3.71 13.40
C VAL A 348 -16.23 4.43 13.56
N LEU A 349 -17.27 3.75 14.05
CA LEU A 349 -18.57 4.35 14.32
C LEU A 349 -18.45 5.48 15.36
N GLY A 350 -17.71 5.25 16.45
CA GLY A 350 -17.45 6.27 17.46
C GLY A 350 -16.72 7.50 16.92
N LEU A 351 -15.78 7.32 15.99
CA LEU A 351 -15.12 8.44 15.31
C LEU A 351 -16.08 9.25 14.43
N ILE A 352 -16.98 8.58 13.70
CA ILE A 352 -18.00 9.24 12.87
C ILE A 352 -18.95 10.05 13.75
N GLU A 353 -19.48 9.46 14.82
CA GLU A 353 -20.37 10.13 15.76
C GLU A 353 -19.70 11.37 16.37
N GLN A 354 -18.44 11.26 16.78
CA GLN A 354 -17.68 12.39 17.34
C GLN A 354 -17.49 13.51 16.31
N GLU A 355 -17.23 13.20 15.05
CA GLU A 355 -17.14 14.21 13.98
C GLU A 355 -18.47 14.91 13.73
N GLU A 356 -19.59 14.20 13.78
CA GLU A 356 -20.92 14.81 13.68
C GLU A 356 -21.22 15.75 14.85
N ILE A 357 -20.85 15.36 16.07
CA ILE A 357 -20.97 16.22 17.26
C ILE A 357 -20.12 17.48 17.07
N ASN A 358 -18.86 17.33 16.66
CA ASN A 358 -17.96 18.46 16.42
C ASN A 358 -18.51 19.42 15.34
N LYS A 359 -19.16 18.90 14.29
CA LYS A 359 -19.82 19.71 13.25
C LYS A 359 -21.03 20.47 13.77
N LYS A 360 -21.79 19.88 14.71
CA LYS A 360 -22.95 20.51 15.35
C LYS A 360 -22.54 21.58 16.37
N GLU A 361 -21.41 21.40 17.06
CA GLU A 361 -20.89 22.32 18.07
C GLU A 361 -20.06 23.48 17.50
N ALA A 362 -19.54 23.35 16.27
CA ALA A 362 -18.83 24.43 15.59
C ALA A 362 -19.74 25.68 15.54
N PRO A 363 -19.39 26.78 16.26
CA PRO A 363 -20.28 27.93 16.37
C PRO A 363 -20.67 28.46 15.00
N GLN A 364 -21.95 28.75 14.77
CA GLN A 364 -22.49 29.41 13.57
C GLN A 364 -21.97 30.87 13.40
N ALA A 365 -20.77 31.18 13.88
CA ALA A 365 -20.19 32.51 13.97
C ALA A 365 -19.80 33.15 12.62
N LEU A 366 -20.18 32.55 11.49
CA LEU A 366 -19.83 33.03 10.14
C LEU A 366 -21.04 33.32 9.24
N SER A 367 -22.28 33.16 9.70
CA SER A 367 -23.47 33.39 8.87
C SER A 367 -24.08 34.80 8.93
N SER A 368 -23.39 35.81 9.49
CA SER A 368 -23.95 37.17 9.62
C SER A 368 -23.16 38.31 8.94
N LEU A 369 -22.23 38.03 8.02
CA LEU A 369 -21.70 39.05 7.10
C LEU A 369 -22.05 38.72 5.66
N SER A 370 -23.30 39.01 5.28
CA SER A 370 -23.70 39.21 3.89
C SER A 370 -24.20 40.65 3.74
N THR A 371 -23.32 41.55 3.29
CA THR A 371 -23.72 42.81 2.66
C THR A 371 -23.09 42.85 1.27
N SER A 372 -23.98 43.10 0.31
CA SER A 372 -23.78 43.25 -1.13
C SER A 372 -22.52 43.98 -1.57
N GLY A 373 -21.82 43.43 -2.56
CA GLY A 373 -20.80 44.12 -3.33
C GLY A 373 -20.44 43.31 -4.57
N SER A 374 -21.16 43.54 -5.67
CA SER A 374 -20.84 43.05 -7.00
C SER A 374 -19.71 43.89 -7.59
N GLU A 375 -18.50 43.35 -7.73
CA GLU A 375 -17.48 43.94 -8.61
C GLU A 375 -16.78 42.86 -9.43
N SER A 376 -16.85 43.06 -10.74
CA SER A 376 -16.09 42.36 -11.76
C SER A 376 -14.66 42.89 -11.74
N GLU A 377 -13.66 42.03 -11.59
CA GLU A 377 -12.26 42.43 -11.77
C GLU A 377 -11.62 41.64 -12.91
N THR A 378 -11.43 42.38 -14.00
CA THR A 378 -10.47 42.14 -15.07
C THR A 378 -9.04 42.22 -14.53
N GLY A 379 -8.28 41.13 -14.69
CA GLY A 379 -6.88 41.06 -14.28
C GLY A 379 -5.99 42.02 -15.07
N THR A 380 -5.41 43.00 -14.37
CA THR A 380 -4.33 43.85 -14.88
C THR A 380 -3.02 43.45 -14.20
N SER A 381 -2.05 43.04 -15.01
CA SER A 381 -0.67 42.76 -14.64
C SER A 381 0.07 44.02 -14.19
N THR A 382 0.87 43.94 -13.13
CA THR A 382 1.86 44.98 -12.75
C THR A 382 3.16 44.31 -12.27
N PRO A 383 4.35 44.85 -12.58
CA PRO A 383 5.60 44.10 -12.59
C PRO A 383 6.37 44.12 -11.26
N ALA A 384 7.20 43.10 -11.08
CA ALA A 384 8.10 42.93 -9.93
C ALA A 384 9.27 43.94 -9.97
N GLY A 385 9.51 44.60 -8.84
CA GLY A 385 10.74 45.35 -8.56
C GLY A 385 11.81 44.46 -7.88
N PRO A 386 13.11 44.80 -8.01
CA PRO A 386 14.20 43.98 -7.49
C PRO A 386 14.50 44.33 -6.03
N GLY A 387 14.39 43.34 -5.13
CA GLY A 387 14.84 43.44 -3.74
C GLY A 387 16.20 42.77 -3.57
N THR A 388 17.26 43.57 -3.46
CA THR A 388 18.60 43.16 -2.99
C THR A 388 18.59 43.01 -1.47
N GLY A 389 18.75 41.78 -0.99
CA GLY A 389 18.95 41.46 0.44
C GLY A 389 20.34 40.88 0.65
N THR A 390 21.16 41.62 1.39
CA THR A 390 22.49 41.26 1.89
C THR A 390 22.39 40.20 2.99
N ALA A 391 23.08 39.06 2.83
CA ALA A 391 23.19 38.01 3.84
C ALA A 391 24.49 38.18 4.64
N THR A 392 24.36 38.17 5.96
CA THR A 392 25.47 38.12 6.94
C THR A 392 25.80 36.66 7.24
N PRO A 393 27.07 36.24 7.26
CA PRO A 393 27.43 34.88 7.64
C PRO A 393 27.47 34.74 9.17
N ALA A 394 26.82 33.71 9.69
CA ALA A 394 27.00 33.24 11.06
C ALA A 394 28.20 32.29 11.10
N GLU A 395 29.13 32.56 12.03
CA GLU A 395 30.26 31.70 12.34
C GLU A 395 29.76 30.51 13.17
N GLU A 396 29.99 29.28 12.68
CA GLU A 396 29.78 28.04 13.42
C GLU A 396 31.08 27.66 14.13
N GLU A 397 31.07 27.62 15.47
CA GLU A 397 32.13 27.03 16.28
C GLU A 397 32.02 25.50 16.24
N GLU A 398 33.05 24.83 15.70
CA GLU A 398 33.22 23.38 15.75
C GLU A 398 33.72 22.94 17.14
N GLY A 399 32.79 22.61 18.03
CA GLY A 399 33.06 21.83 19.25
C GLY A 399 32.99 20.33 18.99
N SER A 400 34.14 19.68 18.84
CA SER A 400 34.24 18.22 18.71
C SER A 400 34.14 17.55 20.10
N GLU A 401 32.92 17.22 20.52
CA GLU A 401 32.70 16.27 21.61
C GLU A 401 32.64 14.83 21.05
N MET A 402 33.53 13.99 21.56
CA MET A 402 33.61 12.57 21.25
C MET A 402 32.51 11.84 22.04
N THR A 403 31.28 11.90 21.55
CA THR A 403 30.12 11.22 22.13
C THR A 403 30.27 9.72 21.93
N THR A 404 30.33 8.97 23.03
CA THR A 404 30.21 7.52 23.04
C THR A 404 28.87 7.12 22.44
N LEU A 405 28.91 6.53 21.23
CA LEU A 405 27.74 5.98 20.54
C LEU A 405 27.19 4.80 21.36
N THR A 406 26.23 5.09 22.23
CA THR A 406 25.27 4.07 22.67
C THR A 406 24.47 3.67 21.42
N GLU A 407 24.44 2.38 21.09
CA GLU A 407 23.56 1.85 20.03
C GLU A 407 22.11 2.12 20.43
N GLU A 408 21.59 3.29 20.07
CA GLU A 408 20.16 3.57 20.15
C GLU A 408 19.47 2.58 19.21
N VAL A 409 18.70 1.66 19.81
CA VAL A 409 17.84 0.74 19.08
C VAL A 409 16.91 1.57 18.21
N ASP A 410 17.01 1.42 16.89
CA ASP A 410 16.16 2.13 15.93
C ASP A 410 14.68 1.91 16.32
N PRO A 411 13.96 2.96 16.77
CA PRO A 411 12.60 2.82 17.28
C PRO A 411 11.61 2.37 16.19
N TYR A 412 12.03 2.38 14.93
CA TYR A 412 11.23 1.93 13.79
C TYR A 412 11.52 0.49 13.37
N ALA A 413 12.53 -0.17 13.95
CA ALA A 413 12.89 -1.54 13.58
C ALA A 413 11.71 -2.52 13.77
N SER A 414 10.94 -2.37 14.86
CA SER A 414 9.74 -3.18 15.14
C SER A 414 8.56 -2.87 14.21
N ARG A 415 8.55 -1.69 13.59
CA ARG A 415 7.48 -1.20 12.70
C ARG A 415 7.77 -1.45 11.23
N VAL A 416 8.90 -2.07 10.91
CA VAL A 416 9.26 -2.41 9.53
C VAL A 416 8.23 -3.38 8.96
N GLY A 417 7.48 -2.92 7.97
CA GLY A 417 6.47 -3.71 7.26
C GLY A 417 5.04 -3.53 7.80
N GLU A 418 4.80 -2.53 8.65
CA GLU A 418 3.45 -2.09 8.96
C GLU A 418 2.86 -1.42 7.71
N PHE A 419 2.17 -2.22 6.88
CA PHE A 419 1.62 -1.72 5.63
C PHE A 419 0.40 -0.85 5.91
N ARG A 420 0.33 0.29 5.22
CA ARG A 420 -0.90 1.06 5.16
C ARG A 420 -1.94 0.27 4.38
N MET A 421 -2.90 -0.28 5.10
CA MET A 421 -4.06 -0.97 4.55
C MET A 421 -5.26 -0.03 4.52
N MET A 422 -6.14 -0.24 3.56
CA MET A 422 -7.46 0.36 3.53
C MET A 422 -8.47 -0.67 4.01
N THR A 423 -9.30 -0.29 4.96
CA THR A 423 -10.40 -1.11 5.48
C THR A 423 -11.72 -0.39 5.30
N PHE A 424 -12.72 -1.08 4.77
CA PHE A 424 -14.08 -0.59 4.64
C PHE A 424 -14.95 -1.16 5.75
N PHE A 425 -15.83 -0.33 6.30
CA PHE A 425 -16.81 -0.73 7.31
C PHE A 425 -18.21 -0.29 6.90
N SER A 426 -19.23 -1.08 7.24
CA SER A 426 -20.63 -0.65 7.14
C SER A 426 -20.92 0.40 8.21
N ILE A 427 -21.63 1.48 7.85
CA ILE A 427 -22.05 2.50 8.82
C ILE A 427 -23.54 2.40 9.18
N CYS A 428 -24.26 1.48 8.55
CA CYS A 428 -25.62 1.08 8.84
C CYS A 428 -25.83 -0.38 8.41
N ASP A 429 -26.97 -0.98 8.73
CA ASP A 429 -27.31 -2.31 8.22
C ASP A 429 -27.52 -2.26 6.70
N ILE A 430 -26.85 -3.16 5.97
CA ILE A 430 -26.88 -3.23 4.51
C ILE A 430 -27.57 -4.53 4.09
N PRO A 431 -28.77 -4.48 3.49
CA PRO A 431 -29.43 -5.67 2.96
C PRO A 431 -28.64 -6.29 1.80
N LYS A 432 -28.72 -7.62 1.68
CA LYS A 432 -28.16 -8.37 0.55
C LYS A 432 -28.57 -7.77 -0.80
N GLY A 433 -27.62 -7.67 -1.72
CA GLY A 433 -27.80 -7.13 -3.07
C GLY A 433 -27.82 -5.61 -3.14
N SER A 434 -27.75 -4.90 -2.01
CA SER A 434 -27.62 -3.44 -2.01
C SER A 434 -26.25 -3.02 -2.53
N LEU A 435 -26.21 -1.89 -3.24
CA LEU A 435 -24.96 -1.23 -3.64
C LEU A 435 -24.15 -0.86 -2.39
N LEU A 436 -22.84 -1.11 -2.44
CA LEU A 436 -21.90 -0.62 -1.44
C LEU A 436 -21.42 0.76 -1.88
N LEU A 437 -21.90 1.76 -1.14
CA LEU A 437 -21.70 3.16 -1.43
C LEU A 437 -20.79 3.74 -0.36
N THR A 438 -19.68 4.31 -0.77
CA THR A 438 -18.76 5.02 0.11
C THR A 438 -18.91 6.51 -0.11
N LEU A 439 -18.77 7.31 0.95
CA LEU A 439 -18.42 8.70 0.71
C LEU A 439 -17.04 8.67 0.03
N HIS A 440 -16.78 9.58 -0.91
CA HIS A 440 -15.45 9.71 -1.51
C HIS A 440 -14.43 9.65 -0.36
N PRO A 441 -13.33 8.84 -0.43
CA PRO A 441 -12.39 8.68 0.67
C PRO A 441 -12.16 10.01 1.33
N LEU A 442 -12.75 10.13 2.52
CA LEU A 442 -13.14 11.37 3.15
C LEU A 442 -11.94 12.33 3.17
N VAL A 443 -11.93 13.29 2.23
CA VAL A 443 -11.31 14.60 2.48
C VAL A 443 -12.31 15.32 3.38
N ILE A 444 -12.35 14.97 4.67
CA ILE A 444 -13.00 15.82 5.66
C ILE A 444 -12.02 16.97 5.88
N VAL A 445 -12.32 18.10 5.27
CA VAL A 445 -11.56 19.36 5.43
C VAL A 445 -11.93 20.01 6.75
#